data_AF-A0A7X7U5Q0-F1
#
_entry.id   AF-A0A7X7U5Q0-F1
#
_cell.length_a   1.000
_cell.length_b   1.000
_cell.length_c   1.000
_cell.angle_alpha   90.00
_cell.angle_beta   90.00
_cell.angle_gamma   90.00
#
_symmetry.space_group_name_H-M   'P 1'
#
loop_
_entity.id
_entity.type
_entity.pdbx_description
1 polymer ?
#
loop_
_entity_poly.entity_id
_entity_poly.type
_entity_poly.pdbx_seq_one_letter_code
_entity_poly.pdbx_strand_id
1 'polypeptide(L)' 'MKTFWQHTNGQVYAVESDTFGRIIGAAGPFELDELRDPDDYTYQCGLTGWINRAIEQHTLRRINPVLHR' A
#
# COMPACT_ATOMS: atom_id res chain seq x y z
N MET A 1 -5.57 7.01 -7.17
CA MET A 1 -4.36 6.30 -7.66
C MET A 1 -4.06 5.17 -6.69
N LYS A 2 -3.86 3.94 -7.19
CA LYS A 2 -3.55 2.77 -6.35
C LYS A 2 -2.10 2.36 -6.57
N THR A 3 -1.37 2.12 -5.48
CA THR A 3 0.08 1.87 -5.51
C THR A 3 0.48 0.91 -4.42
N PHE A 4 1.60 0.19 -4.60
CA PHE A 4 2.15 -0.66 -3.55
C PHE A 4 3.19 0.07 -2.73
N TRP A 5 3.18 -0.21 -1.44
CA TRP A 5 4.15 0.29 -0.49
C TRP A 5 4.65 -0.87 0.38
N GLN A 6 5.96 -0.98 0.53
CA GLN A 6 6.59 -2.02 1.33
C GLN A 6 7.10 -1.44 2.64
N HIS A 7 6.80 -2.14 3.72
CA HIS A 7 7.30 -1.85 5.04
C HIS A 7 8.67 -2.49 5.25
N THR A 8 9.48 -1.96 6.17
CA THR A 8 10.83 -2.49 6.47
C THR A 8 10.84 -3.93 6.97
N ASN A 9 9.70 -4.46 7.42
CA ASN A 9 9.53 -5.87 7.79
C ASN A 9 9.26 -6.80 6.58
N GLY A 10 9.24 -6.27 5.36
CA GLY A 10 9.00 -7.03 4.13
C GLY A 10 7.55 -7.03 3.65
N GLN A 11 6.58 -6.73 4.53
CA GLN A 11 5.15 -6.74 4.19
C GLN A 11 4.78 -5.62 3.24
N VAL A 12 3.87 -5.91 2.32
CA VAL A 12 3.38 -4.96 1.32
C VAL A 12 1.94 -4.56 1.62
N TYR A 13 1.64 -3.30 1.35
CA TYR A 13 0.33 -2.71 1.48
C TYR A 13 -0.06 -2.08 0.14
N ALA A 14 -1.27 -2.38 -0.31
CA ALA A 14 -1.89 -1.63 -1.39
C ALA A 14 -2.45 -0.34 -0.80
N VAL A 15 -2.05 0.80 -1.34
CA VAL A 15 -2.42 2.14 -0.86
C VAL A 15 -3.18 2.88 -1.95
N GLU A 16 -4.38 3.34 -1.60
CA GLU A 16 -5.21 4.20 -2.43
C GLU A 16 -5.08 5.65 -1.98
N SER A 17 -4.74 6.52 -2.93
CA SER A 17 -4.67 7.96 -2.74
C SER A 17 -5.65 8.70 -3.65
N ASP A 18 -6.17 9.83 -3.18
CA ASP A 18 -6.93 10.76 -4.00
C ASP A 18 -6.05 11.48 -5.03
N THR A 19 -6.64 12.37 -5.82
CA THR A 19 -5.93 13.16 -6.84
C THR A 19 -4.92 14.15 -6.28
N PHE A 20 -4.99 14.46 -4.97
CA PHE A 20 -4.09 15.36 -4.26
C PHE A 20 -2.99 14.59 -3.50
N GLY A 21 -2.94 13.26 -3.62
CA GLY A 21 -1.98 12.41 -2.94
C GLY A 21 -2.33 12.10 -1.48
N ARG A 22 -3.55 12.44 -1.01
CA ARG A 22 -4.00 12.05 0.33
C ARG A 22 -4.38 10.59 0.34
N ILE A 23 -3.95 9.87 1.36
CA ILE A 23 -4.25 8.44 1.51
C ILE A 23 -5.68 8.29 2.03
N ILE A 24 -6.53 7.68 1.21
CA ILE A 24 -7.97 7.51 1.48
C ILE A 24 -8.34 6.06 1.79
N GLY A 25 -7.47 5.11 1.46
CA GLY A 25 -7.69 3.69 1.76
C GLY A 25 -6.40 2.90 1.70
N ALA A 26 -6.38 1.76 2.38
CA ALA A 26 -5.32 0.77 2.24
C ALA A 26 -5.86 -0.65 2.41
N ALA A 27 -5.12 -1.61 1.87
CA ALA A 27 -5.35 -3.04 2.02
C ALA A 27 -4.02 -3.75 2.31
N GLY A 28 -4.09 -4.84 3.09
CA GLY A 28 -2.92 -5.63 3.50
C GLY A 28 -2.97 -5.98 4.99
N PRO A 29 -1.87 -6.54 5.54
CA PRO A 29 -0.60 -6.81 4.86
C PRO A 29 -0.67 -7.94 3.83
N PHE A 30 0.22 -7.90 2.84
CA PHE A 30 0.43 -8.93 1.82
C PHE A 30 1.91 -9.29 1.71
N GLU A 31 2.19 -10.50 1.21
CA GLU A 31 3.53 -10.89 0.77
C GLU A 31 3.79 -10.42 -0.67
N LEU A 32 5.06 -10.14 -1.00
CA LEU A 32 5.45 -9.53 -2.28
C LEU A 32 5.16 -10.45 -3.50
N ASP A 33 5.27 -11.76 -3.30
CA ASP A 33 5.04 -12.81 -4.30
C ASP A 33 3.56 -13.16 -4.48
N GLU A 34 2.68 -12.73 -3.58
CA GLU A 34 1.23 -12.93 -3.64
C GLU A 34 0.47 -11.69 -4.15
N LEU A 35 1.19 -10.68 -4.65
CA LEU A 35 0.58 -9.45 -5.14
C LEU A 35 -0.24 -9.69 -6.41
N ARG A 36 -1.45 -9.15 -6.39
CA ARG A 36 -2.40 -9.10 -7.51
C ARG A 36 -2.39 -7.70 -8.10
N ASP A 37 -3.24 -7.44 -9.09
CA ASP A 37 -3.42 -6.08 -9.58
C ASP A 37 -3.92 -5.17 -8.45
N PRO A 38 -3.38 -3.95 -8.27
CA PRO A 38 -3.88 -2.99 -7.29
C PRO A 38 -5.39 -2.78 -7.36
N ASP A 39 -5.99 -2.90 -8.55
CA ASP A 39 -7.42 -2.72 -8.75
C ASP A 39 -8.28 -3.85 -8.16
N ASP A 40 -7.70 -5.04 -7.91
CA ASP A 40 -8.40 -6.21 -7.39
C ASP A 40 -8.59 -6.19 -5.86
N TYR A 41 -7.98 -5.24 -5.16
CA TYR A 41 -8.05 -5.15 -3.71
C TYR A 41 -9.24 -4.32 -3.22
N THR A 42 -9.78 -4.71 -2.06
CA THR A 42 -10.77 -3.91 -1.33
C THR A 42 -10.06 -3.02 -0.31
N TYR A 43 -10.13 -1.71 -0.53
CA TYR A 43 -9.46 -0.71 0.30
C TYR A 43 -10.36 -0.27 1.45
N GLN A 44 -9.78 -0.12 2.64
CA GLN A 44 -10.49 0.31 3.83
C GLN A 44 -9.83 1.52 4.49
N CYS A 45 -10.64 2.40 5.07
CA CYS A 45 -10.15 3.61 5.74
C CYS A 45 -9.45 3.32 7.08
N GLY A 46 -9.71 2.16 7.69
CA GLY A 46 -9.21 1.80 9.03
C GLY A 46 -7.68 1.73 9.15
N LEU A 47 -6.98 1.51 8.03
CA LEU A 47 -5.52 1.43 8.00
C LEU A 47 -4.84 2.77 7.66
N THR A 48 -5.59 3.77 7.20
CA THR A 48 -5.02 5.03 6.68
C THR A 48 -4.18 5.78 7.71
N GLY A 49 -4.62 5.84 8.98
CA GLY A 49 -3.85 6.48 10.06
C GLY A 49 -2.52 5.78 10.32
N TRP A 50 -2.50 4.44 10.30
CA TRP A 50 -1.26 3.67 10.46
C TRP A 50 -0.33 3.87 9.27
N ILE A 51 -0.84 3.83 8.03
CA ILE A 51 -0.06 4.06 6.82
C ILE A 51 0.62 5.42 6.85
N ASN A 52 -0.11 6.49 7.15
CA ASN A 52 0.47 7.85 7.23
C ASN A 52 1.62 7.89 8.23
N ARG A 53 1.43 7.33 9.44
CA ARG A 53 2.47 7.26 10.46
C ARG A 53 3.69 6.45 10.00
N ALA A 54 3.48 5.32 9.34
CA ALA A 54 4.57 4.47 8.86
C ALA A 54 5.41 5.18 7.76
N ILE A 55 4.76 5.99 6.92
CA ILE A 55 5.41 6.85 5.92
C ILE A 55 6.22 7.96 6.59
N GLU A 56 5.63 8.67 7.56
CA GLU A 56 6.31 9.71 8.34
C GLU A 56 7.54 9.17 9.08
N GLN A 57 7.46 7.93 9.55
CA GLN A 57 8.58 7.22 10.19
C GLN A 57 9.58 6.63 9.19
N HIS A 58 9.39 6.83 7.89
CA HIS A 58 10.20 6.26 6.81
C HIS A 58 10.32 4.73 6.82
N THR A 59 9.39 4.07 7.51
CA THR A 59 9.30 2.60 7.61
C THR A 59 8.50 2.00 6.46
N LEU A 60 7.70 2.80 5.77
CA LEU A 60 6.91 2.39 4.61
C LEU A 60 7.36 3.19 3.37
N ARG A 61 7.67 2.49 2.27
CA ARG A 61 8.17 3.11 1.02
C ARG A 61 7.42 2.59 -0.19
N ARG A 62 7.13 3.47 -1.15
CA ARG A 62 6.49 3.10 -2.41
C ARG A 62 7.40 2.15 -3.20
N ILE A 63 6.82 1.09 -3.75
CA ILE A 63 7.47 0.12 -4.63
C ILE A 63 6.70 0.00 -5.94
N ASN A 64 7.37 -0.51 -6.97
CA ASN A 64 6.75 -0.87 -8.24
C ASN A 64 7.07 -2.34 -8.55
N PRO A 65 6.34 -3.29 -7.94
CA PRO A 65 6.57 -4.71 -8.14
C PRO A 65 6.25 -5.09 -9.59
N VAL A 66 7.08 -5.94 -10.19
CA VAL A 66 6.74 -6.57 -11.47
C VAL A 66 5.71 -7.65 -11.16
N LEU A 67 4.45 -7.34 -11.43
CA LEU A 67 3.36 -8.31 -11.29
C LEU A 67 3.46 -9.30 -12.44
N HIS A 68 3.77 -10.56 -12.12
CA HIS A 68 3.69 -11.64 -13.08
C HIS A 68 2.22 -12.02 -13.25
N ARG A 69 1.65 -11.69 -14.41
CA ARG A 69 0.28 -12.07 -14.81
C ARG A 69 0.17 -13.56 -15.08
#